data_AF-A0A7C6P191-F1
#
_entry.id   AF-A0A7C6P191-F1
#
_cell.length_a   1.000
_cell.length_b   1.000
_cell.length_c   1.000
_cell.angle_alpha   90.00
_cell.angle_beta   90.00
_cell.angle_gamma   90.00
#
_symmetry.space_group_name_H-M   'P 1'
#
loop_
_entity.id
_entity.type
_entity.pdbx_description
1 polymer ?
#
loop_
_entity_poly.entity_id
_entity_poly.type
_entity_poly.pdbx_seq_one_letter_code
_entity_poly.pdbx_strand_id
1 'polypeptide(L)'
;MKEVCHYSQMQVFATSSYQKNYFQQQINTTVDGLVKFLQLYFGNGNKRRQPYAMQQEQGQMEPAPDENMLFPDDILADLGQLEEPEEPEDQRVFTLEELSGYDGRDGRPAYVAVDGIVYDVSNVMRWAGGTHFGLVAGQDHTSDFMLCHDGMQERLNSLPVVGILG
;
A
#
# COMPACT_ATOMS: atom_id res chain seq x y z
N MET A 1 11.75 -6.57 8.40
CA MET A 1 10.91 -5.34 8.33
C MET A 1 10.22 -5.07 9.66
N LYS A 2 9.55 -6.05 10.28
CA LYS A 2 8.91 -5.92 11.61
C LYS A 2 9.80 -5.33 12.71
N GLU A 3 11.07 -5.70 12.77
CA GLU A 3 11.99 -5.13 13.77
C GLU A 3 12.26 -3.64 13.56
N VAL A 4 12.40 -3.20 12.30
CA VAL A 4 12.59 -1.77 11.99
C VAL A 4 11.37 -0.98 12.43
N CYS A 5 10.16 -1.48 12.14
CA CYS A 5 8.92 -0.87 12.63
C CYS A 5 8.88 -0.83 14.17
N HIS A 6 9.20 -1.94 14.83
CA HIS A 6 9.20 -2.02 16.29
C HIS A 6 10.13 -0.98 16.92
N TYR A 7 11.38 -0.88 16.44
CA TYR A 7 12.33 0.08 16.98
C TYR A 7 11.96 1.53 16.67
N SER A 8 11.40 1.79 15.48
CA SER A 8 10.86 3.11 15.13
C SER A 8 9.76 3.54 16.10
N GLN A 9 8.80 2.67 16.40
CA GLN A 9 7.73 2.96 17.37
C GLN A 9 8.29 3.17 18.78
N MET A 10 9.26 2.37 19.23
CA MET A 10 9.88 2.54 20.54
C MET A 10 10.68 3.84 20.66
N GLN A 11 11.28 4.31 19.56
CA GLN A 11 12.01 5.58 19.52
C GLN A 11 11.09 6.79 19.79
N VAL A 12 9.82 6.73 19.38
CA VAL A 12 8.82 7.78 19.62
C VAL A 12 8.55 7.97 21.11
N PHE A 13 8.53 6.89 21.88
CA PHE A 13 8.30 6.92 23.34
C PHE A 13 9.57 7.14 24.16
N ALA A 14 10.74 7.22 23.52
CA ALA A 14 12.01 7.41 24.21
C ALA A 14 12.08 8.80 24.85
N THR A 15 12.29 8.83 26.17
CA THR A 15 12.28 10.07 26.97
C THR A 15 13.67 10.69 27.12
N SER A 16 14.72 9.99 26.70
CA SER A 16 16.11 10.44 26.78
C SER A 16 16.83 10.35 25.43
N SER A 17 17.84 11.19 25.25
CA SER A 17 18.74 11.11 24.09
C SER A 17 19.43 9.74 23.99
N TYR A 18 19.78 9.13 25.13
CA TYR A 18 20.36 7.80 25.19
C TYR A 18 19.43 6.74 24.58
N GLN A 19 18.17 6.69 25.01
CA GLN A 19 17.19 5.74 24.46
C GLN A 19 16.93 5.98 22.98
N LYS A 20 16.82 7.25 22.56
CA LYS A 20 16.64 7.61 21.14
C LYS A 20 17.80 7.10 20.28
N ASN A 21 19.03 7.30 20.75
CA ASN A 21 20.24 6.83 20.06
C ASN A 21 20.31 5.30 20.03
N TYR A 22 19.90 4.63 21.11
CA TYR A 22 19.83 3.16 21.15
C TYR A 22 18.89 2.61 20.08
N PHE A 23 17.65 3.10 20.01
CA PHE A 23 16.70 2.63 18.99
C PHE A 23 17.13 3.01 17.58
N GLN A 24 17.71 4.19 17.38
CA GLN A 24 18.29 4.56 16.10
C GLN A 24 19.40 3.59 15.66
N GLN A 25 20.26 3.18 16.59
CA GLN A 25 21.31 2.20 16.30
C GLN A 25 20.74 0.83 15.93
N GLN A 26 19.68 0.38 16.61
CA GLN A 26 19.01 -0.87 16.26
C GLN A 26 18.42 -0.81 14.85
N ILE A 27 17.71 0.28 14.52
CA ILE A 27 17.18 0.52 13.16
C ILE A 27 18.29 0.43 12.12
N ASN A 28 19.37 1.18 12.30
CA ASN A 28 20.49 1.20 11.36
C ASN A 28 21.12 -0.18 11.21
N THR A 29 21.34 -0.90 12.32
CA THR A 29 21.94 -2.24 12.32
C THR A 29 21.05 -3.24 11.59
N THR A 30 19.73 -3.19 11.80
CA THR A 30 18.78 -4.07 11.09
C THR A 30 18.78 -3.77 9.60
N VAL A 31 18.77 -2.49 9.20
CA VAL A 31 18.82 -2.08 7.79
C VAL A 31 20.12 -2.53 7.12
N ASP A 32 21.27 -2.28 7.75
CA ASP A 32 22.59 -2.69 7.24
C ASP A 32 22.67 -4.22 7.08
N GLY A 33 22.09 -4.96 8.03
CA GLY A 33 21.99 -6.42 7.97
C GLY A 33 21.19 -6.90 6.76
N LEU A 34 20.04 -6.27 6.47
CA LEU A 34 19.22 -6.58 5.31
C LEU A 34 19.92 -6.23 4.00
N VAL A 35 20.57 -5.07 3.93
CA VAL A 35 21.36 -4.68 2.75
C VAL A 35 22.47 -5.69 2.49
N LYS A 36 23.21 -6.09 3.52
CA LYS A 36 24.26 -7.11 3.41
C LYS A 36 23.71 -8.48 2.99
N PHE A 37 22.58 -8.89 3.54
CA PHE A 37 21.89 -10.12 3.13
C PHE A 37 21.54 -10.09 1.64
N LEU A 38 20.89 -9.02 1.18
CA LEU A 38 20.52 -8.85 -0.23
C LEU A 38 21.76 -8.82 -1.12
N GLN A 39 22.83 -8.15 -0.71
CA GLN A 39 24.11 -8.16 -1.43
C GLN A 39 24.69 -9.57 -1.53
N LEU A 40 24.62 -10.40 -0.49
CA LEU A 40 25.09 -11.79 -0.55
C LEU A 40 24.20 -12.67 -1.45
N TYR A 41 22.89 -12.44 -1.45
CA TYR A 41 21.92 -13.21 -2.23
C TYR A 41 21.90 -12.83 -3.71
N PHE A 42 22.06 -11.54 -4.02
CA PHE A 42 21.98 -11.01 -5.39
C PHE A 42 23.35 -10.62 -5.97
N GLY A 43 24.42 -10.63 -5.17
CA GLY A 43 25.72 -10.06 -5.51
C GLY A 43 26.91 -10.93 -5.08
N ASN A 44 27.10 -12.04 -5.78
CA ASN A 44 28.44 -12.45 -6.18
C ASN A 44 28.38 -12.91 -7.65
N GLY A 45 28.14 -11.93 -8.52
CA GLY A 45 28.02 -12.10 -9.95
C GLY A 45 29.35 -12.45 -10.62
N ASN A 46 29.81 -13.70 -10.48
CA ASN A 46 30.45 -14.43 -11.57
C ASN A 46 30.50 -15.94 -11.29
N LYS A 47 29.38 -16.63 -11.54
CA LYS A 47 29.29 -17.97 -12.18
C LYS A 47 27.86 -18.49 -12.03
N ARG A 48 27.13 -18.47 -13.15
CA ARG A 48 25.98 -19.32 -13.51
C ARG A 48 25.19 -19.95 -12.36
N ARG A 49 24.00 -19.40 -12.08
CA ARG A 49 22.82 -20.21 -11.74
C ARG A 49 21.64 -19.66 -12.52
N GLN A 50 21.07 -20.52 -13.37
CA GLN A 50 19.86 -20.21 -14.11
C GLN A 50 18.71 -19.97 -13.11
N PRO A 51 17.82 -19.00 -13.37
CA PRO A 51 16.58 -18.95 -12.63
C PRO A 51 15.73 -20.17 -13.00
N TYR A 52 14.93 -20.61 -12.04
CA TYR A 52 13.87 -21.61 -12.17
C TYR A 52 13.29 -21.67 -13.60
N ALA A 53 13.40 -22.82 -14.24
CA ALA A 53 12.53 -23.16 -15.35
C ALA A 53 11.12 -23.32 -14.76
N MET A 54 10.31 -22.26 -14.83
CA MET A 54 8.87 -22.45 -14.90
C MET A 54 8.63 -23.26 -16.16
N GLN A 55 8.33 -24.54 -15.98
CA GLN A 55 7.76 -25.34 -17.06
C GLN A 55 6.47 -24.63 -17.44
N GLN A 56 6.47 -24.00 -18.61
CA GLN A 56 5.23 -23.71 -19.30
C GLN A 56 4.63 -25.08 -19.58
N GLU A 57 3.66 -25.50 -18.78
CA GLU A 57 2.75 -26.52 -19.26
C GLU A 57 2.15 -25.95 -20.54
N GLN A 58 2.48 -26.60 -21.66
CA GLN A 58 1.89 -26.32 -22.96
C GLN A 58 0.43 -26.73 -22.87
N GLY A 59 -0.40 -25.86 -22.30
CA GLY A 59 -1.83 -25.87 -22.54
C GLY A 59 -2.00 -25.77 -24.05
N GLN A 60 -2.55 -26.83 -24.64
CA GLN A 60 -2.98 -26.82 -26.03
C GLN A 60 -3.92 -25.63 -26.18
N MET A 61 -3.49 -24.64 -26.96
CA MET A 61 -4.36 -23.55 -27.36
C MET A 61 -5.46 -24.20 -28.20
N GLU A 62 -6.67 -24.31 -27.66
CA GLU A 62 -7.80 -24.74 -28.46
C GLU A 62 -7.90 -23.82 -29.67
N PRO A 63 -8.17 -24.35 -30.88
CA PRO A 63 -8.33 -23.50 -32.05
C PRO A 63 -9.42 -22.48 -31.76
N ALA A 64 -9.21 -21.24 -32.19
CA ALA A 64 -10.26 -20.23 -32.16
C ALA A 64 -11.54 -20.84 -32.75
N PRO A 65 -12.72 -20.61 -32.14
CA PRO A 65 -13.96 -21.12 -32.69
C PRO A 65 -14.11 -20.61 -34.12
N ASP A 66 -14.57 -21.51 -34.98
CA ASP A 66 -14.91 -21.26 -36.38
C ASP A 66 -15.61 -19.90 -36.53
N GLU A 67 -15.07 -19.04 -37.39
CA GLU A 67 -15.55 -17.68 -37.68
C GLU A 67 -16.99 -17.65 -38.22
N ASN A 68 -17.60 -18.82 -38.40
CA ASN A 68 -18.95 -19.00 -38.92
C ASN A 68 -19.94 -19.61 -37.91
N MET A 69 -19.73 -19.41 -36.60
CA MET A 69 -20.79 -19.60 -35.61
C MET A 69 -21.78 -18.43 -35.74
N LEU A 70 -22.74 -18.61 -36.64
CA LEU A 70 -23.86 -17.71 -36.86
C LEU A 70 -24.68 -17.65 -35.56
N PHE A 71 -24.48 -16.62 -34.75
CA PHE A 71 -25.40 -16.30 -33.67
C PHE A 71 -26.73 -15.91 -34.32
N PRO A 72 -27.86 -16.53 -33.97
CA PRO A 72 -29.16 -16.03 -34.38
C PRO A 72 -29.29 -14.59 -33.87
N ASP A 73 -29.75 -13.68 -34.72
CA ASP A 73 -29.98 -12.26 -34.40
C ASP A 73 -30.96 -12.04 -33.21
N ASP A 74 -31.50 -13.12 -32.66
CA ASP A 74 -32.56 -13.16 -31.65
C ASP A 74 -32.05 -13.05 -30.19
N ILE A 75 -30.74 -13.13 -29.92
CA ILE A 75 -30.19 -12.98 -28.54
C ILE A 75 -30.01 -11.51 -28.12
N LEU A 76 -30.08 -10.56 -29.06
CA LEU A 76 -29.85 -9.13 -28.78
C LEU A 76 -31.04 -8.40 -28.12
N ALA A 77 -32.21 -9.04 -28.00
CA ALA A 77 -33.39 -8.41 -27.41
C ALA A 77 -33.52 -8.57 -25.88
N ASP A 78 -32.77 -9.49 -25.26
CA ASP A 78 -32.88 -9.83 -23.82
C ASP A 78 -31.60 -9.52 -23.02
N LEU A 79 -30.63 -8.82 -23.62
CA LEU A 79 -29.42 -8.33 -22.94
C LEU A 79 -29.52 -6.85 -22.55
N GLY A 80 -30.74 -6.34 -22.45
CA GLY A 80 -31.01 -5.01 -21.91
C GLY A 80 -31.06 -5.00 -20.39
N GLN A 81 -29.98 -5.44 -19.70
CA GLN A 81 -29.65 -5.14 -18.28
C GLN A 81 -28.51 -6.03 -17.76
N LEU A 82 -27.37 -6.08 -18.46
CA LEU A 82 -26.11 -6.20 -17.74
C LEU A 82 -25.69 -4.77 -17.44
N GLU A 83 -26.08 -4.27 -16.26
CA GLU A 83 -25.53 -3.03 -15.72
C GLU A 83 -24.01 -3.20 -15.72
N GLU A 84 -23.32 -2.49 -16.62
CA GLU A 84 -21.88 -2.30 -16.54
C GLU A 84 -21.58 -1.80 -15.11
N PRO A 85 -20.51 -2.27 -14.44
CA PRO A 85 -20.20 -1.80 -13.11
C PRO A 85 -20.05 -0.29 -13.20
N GLU A 86 -20.91 0.46 -12.49
CA GLU A 86 -20.82 1.91 -12.47
C GLU A 86 -19.47 2.31 -11.89
N GLU A 87 -18.54 2.73 -12.75
CA GLU A 87 -17.29 3.36 -12.36
C GLU A 87 -17.65 4.58 -11.50
N PRO A 88 -17.14 4.70 -10.27
CA PRO A 88 -17.56 5.77 -9.37
C PRO A 88 -17.13 7.12 -9.94
N GLU A 89 -18.09 7.84 -10.52
CA GLU A 89 -17.89 9.19 -11.03
C GLU A 89 -17.59 10.14 -9.86
N ASP A 90 -16.50 10.92 -10.03
CA ASP A 90 -16.03 12.02 -9.19
C ASP A 90 -15.29 11.66 -7.87
N GLN A 91 -14.30 10.76 -7.93
CA GLN A 91 -13.30 10.67 -6.85
C GLN A 91 -12.47 11.96 -6.77
N ARG A 92 -12.50 12.62 -5.60
CA ARG A 92 -11.69 13.81 -5.35
C ARG A 92 -10.20 13.49 -5.48
N VAL A 93 -9.46 14.30 -6.25
CA VAL A 93 -8.00 14.24 -6.31
C VAL A 93 -7.40 15.24 -5.33
N PHE A 94 -6.42 14.79 -4.56
CA PHE A 94 -5.63 15.61 -3.64
C PHE A 94 -4.21 15.71 -4.17
N THR A 95 -3.67 16.92 -4.17
CA THR A 95 -2.21 17.10 -4.17
C THR A 95 -1.64 16.85 -2.77
N LEU A 96 -0.33 16.62 -2.66
CA LEU A 96 0.34 16.54 -1.36
C LEU A 96 0.18 17.81 -0.52
N GLU A 97 0.20 18.98 -1.17
CA GLU A 97 0.02 20.27 -0.49
C GLU A 97 -1.40 20.38 0.09
N GLU A 98 -2.42 20.03 -0.68
CA GLU A 98 -3.79 20.02 -0.19
C GLU A 98 -3.98 19.00 0.93
N LEU A 99 -3.45 17.78 0.78
CA LEU A 99 -3.54 16.73 1.80
C LEU A 99 -2.93 17.20 3.12
N SER A 100 -1.83 17.98 3.08
CA SER A 100 -1.18 18.52 4.29
C SER A 100 -2.09 19.41 5.16
N GLY A 101 -3.16 19.95 4.57
CA GLY A 101 -4.17 20.73 5.29
C GLY A 101 -5.07 19.89 6.23
N TYR A 102 -5.11 18.57 6.04
CA TYR A 102 -5.95 17.59 6.74
C TYR A 102 -5.15 16.86 7.82
N ASP A 103 -4.55 17.63 8.74
CA ASP A 103 -3.61 17.14 9.74
C ASP A 103 -4.23 16.75 11.08
N GLY A 104 -5.57 16.82 11.22
CA GLY A 104 -6.26 16.48 12.47
C GLY A 104 -6.12 17.53 13.59
N ARG A 105 -5.56 18.71 13.32
CA ARG A 105 -5.32 19.76 14.32
C ARG A 105 -6.32 20.89 14.21
N ASP A 106 -6.56 21.58 15.33
CA ASP A 106 -7.43 22.76 15.40
C ASP A 106 -8.86 22.48 14.90
N GLY A 107 -9.35 21.25 15.10
CA GLY A 107 -10.67 20.81 14.66
C GLY A 107 -10.75 20.43 13.18
N ARG A 108 -9.64 20.49 12.43
CA ARG A 108 -9.58 20.00 11.06
C ARG A 108 -9.63 18.46 11.03
N PRO A 109 -10.20 17.86 9.98
CA PRO A 109 -10.12 16.42 9.75
C PRO A 109 -8.67 15.93 9.62
N ALA A 110 -8.46 14.64 9.89
CA ALA A 110 -7.19 13.93 9.77
C ALA A 110 -7.26 12.92 8.62
N TYR A 111 -6.53 13.17 7.52
CA TYR A 111 -6.48 12.27 6.37
C TYR A 111 -5.08 11.69 6.19
N VAL A 112 -4.98 10.48 5.62
CA VAL A 112 -3.69 9.87 5.26
C VAL A 112 -3.81 9.23 3.89
N ALA A 113 -2.74 9.31 3.09
CA ALA A 113 -2.65 8.54 1.85
C ALA A 113 -1.93 7.22 2.08
N VAL A 114 -2.46 6.14 1.51
CA VAL A 114 -1.81 4.82 1.42
C VAL A 114 -2.09 4.26 0.04
N ASP A 115 -1.02 3.94 -0.68
CA ASP A 115 -1.05 3.40 -2.05
C ASP A 115 -1.89 4.27 -3.02
N GLY A 116 -1.73 5.60 -2.90
CA GLY A 116 -2.46 6.57 -3.71
C GLY A 116 -3.93 6.80 -3.30
N ILE A 117 -4.46 6.09 -2.30
CA ILE A 117 -5.82 6.28 -1.81
C ILE A 117 -5.80 7.13 -0.54
N VAL A 118 -6.67 8.13 -0.45
CA VAL A 118 -6.79 9.02 0.71
C VAL A 118 -7.92 8.53 1.61
N TYR A 119 -7.57 8.21 2.85
CA TYR A 119 -8.49 7.71 3.87
C TYR A 119 -8.74 8.74 4.97
N ASP A 120 -9.97 8.80 5.45
CA ASP A 120 -10.33 9.56 6.65
C ASP A 120 -10.05 8.76 7.92
N VAL A 121 -9.12 9.27 8.75
CA VAL A 121 -8.75 8.68 10.04
C VAL A 121 -9.20 9.53 11.23
N SER A 122 -10.02 10.56 11.00
CA SER A 122 -10.45 11.53 12.02
C SER A 122 -11.12 10.87 13.23
N ASN A 123 -11.87 9.79 13.00
CA ASN A 123 -12.61 9.06 14.03
C ASN A 123 -11.89 7.80 14.52
N VAL A 124 -10.62 7.62 14.16
CA VAL A 124 -9.82 6.46 14.59
C VAL A 124 -9.06 6.84 15.86
N MET A 125 -9.39 6.20 16.99
CA MET A 125 -8.76 6.48 18.30
C MET A 125 -7.23 6.45 18.26
N ARG A 126 -6.63 5.57 17.44
CA ARG A 126 -5.17 5.46 17.31
C ARG A 126 -4.51 6.64 16.58
N TRP A 127 -5.31 7.51 15.95
CA TRP A 127 -4.94 8.75 15.26
C TRP A 127 -5.37 10.01 16.04
N ALA A 128 -5.77 9.87 17.31
CA ALA A 128 -6.18 11.00 18.13
C ALA A 128 -5.09 12.10 18.16
N GLY A 129 -5.52 13.35 17.97
CA GLY A 129 -4.62 14.50 17.83
C GLY A 129 -3.88 14.57 16.49
N GLY A 130 -4.32 13.80 15.49
CA GLY A 130 -3.73 13.78 14.15
C GLY A 130 -2.39 13.06 14.09
N THR A 131 -2.09 12.16 15.02
CA THR A 131 -0.79 11.47 15.07
C THR A 131 -0.91 9.97 15.32
N HIS A 132 0.03 9.20 14.80
CA HIS A 132 0.11 7.75 15.01
C HIS A 132 1.57 7.30 15.09
N PHE A 133 2.08 7.00 16.29
CA PHE A 133 3.48 6.58 16.51
C PHE A 133 4.51 7.46 15.76
N GLY A 134 4.46 8.77 15.97
CA GLY A 134 5.40 9.72 15.36
C GLY A 134 5.02 10.15 13.94
N LEU A 135 4.09 9.45 13.29
CA LEU A 135 3.45 9.89 12.05
C LEU A 135 2.44 11.00 12.33
N VAL A 136 2.22 11.86 11.34
CA VAL A 136 1.28 12.98 11.41
C VAL A 136 0.35 12.89 10.20
N ALA A 137 -0.95 13.09 10.41
CA ALA A 137 -1.92 13.14 9.33
C ALA A 137 -1.60 14.27 8.33
N GLY A 138 -2.19 14.17 7.14
CA GLY A 138 -1.96 15.05 6.00
C GLY A 138 -0.75 14.62 5.15
N GLN A 139 -0.34 13.36 5.20
CA GLN A 139 0.83 12.84 4.48
C GLN A 139 0.55 11.49 3.82
N ASP A 140 1.41 11.11 2.88
CA ASP A 140 1.49 9.76 2.33
C ASP A 140 2.32 8.86 3.25
N HIS A 141 1.68 7.84 3.80
CA HIS A 141 2.25 6.85 4.70
C HIS A 141 2.30 5.45 4.08
N THR A 142 2.33 5.35 2.74
CA THR A 142 2.42 4.06 2.03
C THR A 142 3.61 3.23 2.53
N SER A 143 4.80 3.82 2.61
CA SER A 143 5.99 3.11 3.07
C SER A 143 5.89 2.67 4.53
N ASP A 144 5.37 3.54 5.40
CA ASP A 144 5.18 3.24 6.82
C ASP A 144 4.15 2.11 7.01
N PHE A 145 3.06 2.14 6.25
CA PHE A 145 2.02 1.12 6.23
C PHE A 145 2.58 -0.24 5.79
N MET A 146 3.36 -0.26 4.70
CA MET A 146 4.01 -1.49 4.24
C MET A 146 5.02 -2.04 5.26
N LEU A 147 5.76 -1.15 5.94
CA LEU A 147 6.76 -1.55 6.93
C LEU A 147 6.14 -2.11 8.22
N CYS A 148 5.07 -1.49 8.70
CA CYS A 148 4.49 -1.76 10.02
C CYS A 148 3.26 -2.67 10.00
N HIS A 149 2.59 -2.78 8.85
CA HIS A 149 1.40 -3.59 8.69
C HIS A 149 1.55 -4.65 7.61
N ASP A 150 2.75 -4.84 7.02
CA ASP A 150 3.00 -5.78 5.92
C ASP A 150 1.99 -5.61 4.76
N GLY A 151 1.42 -4.41 4.57
CA GLY A 151 0.37 -4.15 3.58
C GLY A 151 -0.99 -4.79 3.89
N MET A 152 -1.27 -5.16 5.14
CA MET A 152 -2.55 -5.78 5.54
C MET A 152 -3.74 -4.84 5.32
N GLN A 153 -4.41 -4.98 4.17
CA GLN A 153 -5.54 -4.13 3.77
C GLN A 153 -6.73 -4.16 4.73
N GLU A 154 -6.86 -5.21 5.53
CA GLU A 154 -7.84 -5.29 6.63
C GLU A 154 -7.78 -4.09 7.59
N ARG A 155 -6.63 -3.39 7.68
CA ARG A 155 -6.48 -2.17 8.48
C ARG A 155 -7.13 -0.94 7.86
N LEU A 156 -7.39 -0.95 6.55
CA LEU A 156 -7.98 0.15 5.79
C LEU A 156 -9.44 -0.10 5.41
N ASN A 157 -9.90 -1.36 5.34
CA ASN A 157 -11.23 -1.74 4.86
C ASN A 157 -12.42 -1.04 5.54
N SER A 158 -12.28 -0.61 6.79
CA SER A 158 -13.33 0.09 7.53
C SER A 158 -13.20 1.63 7.52
N LEU A 159 -12.15 2.15 6.88
CA LEU A 159 -11.90 3.59 6.81
C LEU A 159 -12.65 4.18 5.61
N PRO A 160 -13.30 5.35 5.76
CA PRO A 160 -13.88 6.06 4.63
C PRO A 160 -12.79 6.46 3.64
N VAL A 161 -12.98 6.13 2.37
CA VAL A 161 -12.18 6.67 1.26
C VAL A 161 -12.75 8.04 0.91
N VAL A 162 -11.89 9.05 0.91
CA VAL A 162 -12.28 10.45 0.62
C VAL A 162 -11.68 10.99 -0.68
N GLY A 163 -10.85 10.19 -1.35
CA GLY A 163 -10.30 10.50 -2.66
C GLY A 163 -9.02 9.74 -2.97
N ILE A 164 -8.25 10.27 -3.92
CA ILE A 164 -6.97 9.75 -4.36
C ILE A 164 -5.88 10.83 -4.29
N LEU A 165 -4.63 10.42 -4.16
CA LEU A 165 -3.46 11.29 -4.22
C LEU A 165 -2.94 11.31 -5.66
N GLY A 166 -2.80 12.49 -6.27
CA GLY A 166 -2.44 12.67 -7.68
C GLY A 166 -1.75 13.99 -8.01
#